data_AF-A0A1M6U2R8-F1
#
_entry.id   AF-A0A1M6U2R8-F1
#
_cell.length_a   1.000
_cell.length_b   1.000
_cell.length_c   1.000
_cell.angle_alpha   90.00
_cell.angle_beta   90.00
_cell.angle_gamma   90.00
#
_symmetry.space_group_name_H-M   'P 1'
#
loop_
_entity.id
_entity.type
_entity.pdbx_description
1 polymer ?
#
loop_
_entity_poly.entity_id
_entity_poly.type
_entity_poly.pdbx_seq_one_letter_code
_entity_poly.pdbx_strand_id
1 'polypeptide(L)'
;MVESVAKVKKRSIVYYTRFSRKKYNEKSLNNLKQNLKTDENKMLQKLRNQSEIECINSYVSTYKMAYEQTTQKPLKTKLSKQQASKISEITNVFIQSLLSQFKPQSGFNQRSVTFALLTLPTQNQHVSDKKVISQLVKFIDDLKRVKNYIICPVTKHQTKDHALSIENYIWRAETTENGVIHFHILFDSFINKNVLKRVWNNHLEKLGFERSYNSAHIHSVKNLRDLGAYVTKYLTKEPLRDKYKHYTKDQLRNIPDSEKYRRPVIGKVWGCSKAVLKLKYIDFVESDQAHIEELRTQMKEYKSEKLPDFVSVYVGNVKECLKKCSIKLQSMFKKWHQRQYEFLYNYKSMIMEKSDQIITYGKKELHNIYKLLEKRNISYNPYKKVIIIPTDYDFEKDKDLMILRNHFGYQFIRELNFSS
;
A
#
# COMPACT_ATOMS: atom_id res chain seq x y z
N MET A 1 -13.97 23.57 -8.75
CA MET A 1 -14.28 23.41 -7.32
C MET A 1 -13.00 23.34 -6.50
N VAL A 2 -13.00 24.09 -5.40
CA VAL A 2 -11.93 24.19 -4.42
C VAL A 2 -12.53 23.64 -3.13
N GLU A 3 -11.90 22.63 -2.53
CA GLU A 3 -12.45 21.96 -1.34
C GLU A 3 -11.39 21.95 -0.24
N SER A 4 -11.75 22.38 0.96
CA SER A 4 -10.87 22.35 2.13
C SER A 4 -10.86 20.95 2.75
N VAL A 5 -9.68 20.34 2.86
CA VAL A 5 -9.52 18.96 3.34
C VAL A 5 -8.62 18.92 4.56
N ALA A 6 -9.08 18.26 5.61
CA ALA A 6 -8.28 17.92 6.79
C ALA A 6 -7.86 16.44 6.73
N LYS A 7 -6.57 16.20 6.51
CA LYS A 7 -6.00 14.84 6.51
C LYS A 7 -5.41 14.51 7.86
N VAL A 8 -5.94 13.46 8.49
CA VAL A 8 -5.49 13.05 9.83
C VAL A 8 -4.47 11.93 9.72
N LYS A 9 -3.21 12.30 9.93
CA LYS A 9 -2.10 11.38 10.07
C LYS A 9 -1.96 10.97 11.53
N LYS A 10 -1.20 9.92 11.79
CA LYS A 10 -0.96 9.42 13.14
C LYS A 10 -0.43 10.46 14.16
N ARG A 11 0.40 11.40 13.70
CA ARG A 11 1.07 12.39 14.55
C ARG A 11 0.78 13.84 14.14
N SER A 12 -0.15 14.04 13.23
CA SER A 12 -0.48 15.37 12.74
C SER A 12 -1.81 15.42 12.02
N ILE A 13 -2.44 16.60 12.03
CA ILE A 13 -3.52 16.96 11.11
C ILE A 13 -2.90 17.93 10.10
N VAL A 14 -3.20 17.73 8.83
CA VAL A 14 -2.80 18.64 7.75
C VAL A 14 -4.06 19.14 7.07
N TYR A 15 -4.36 20.42 7.24
CA TYR A 15 -5.38 21.10 6.46
C TYR A 15 -4.75 21.62 5.18
N TYR A 16 -5.42 21.42 4.06
CA TYR A 16 -5.00 21.95 2.77
C TYR A 16 -6.18 22.09 1.83
N THR A 17 -6.03 23.03 0.91
CA THR A 17 -6.99 23.24 -0.17
C THR A 17 -6.73 22.27 -1.32
N ARG A 18 -7.74 21.48 -1.69
CA ARG A 18 -7.69 20.55 -2.81
C ARG A 18 -8.23 21.20 -4.08
N PHE A 19 -7.37 21.32 -5.08
CA PHE A 19 -7.77 21.81 -6.40
C PHE A 19 -8.25 20.64 -7.27
N SER A 20 -9.47 20.76 -7.83
CA SER A 20 -10.09 19.71 -8.66
C SER A 20 -9.39 19.46 -10.00
N ARG A 21 -8.60 20.41 -10.51
CA ARG A 21 -7.87 20.25 -11.78
C ARG A 21 -6.44 19.78 -11.54
N LYS A 22 -6.09 18.61 -12.10
CA LYS A 22 -4.69 18.19 -12.23
C LYS A 22 -4.01 19.15 -13.22
N LYS A 23 -3.29 20.16 -12.73
CA LYS A 23 -2.34 20.87 -13.57
C LYS A 23 -1.26 19.86 -13.98
N TYR A 24 -1.28 19.41 -15.22
CA TYR A 24 -0.12 18.78 -15.82
C TYR A 24 0.99 19.82 -15.80
N ASN A 25 2.01 19.62 -14.96
CA ASN A 25 3.17 20.50 -15.03
C ASN A 25 4.03 20.10 -16.24
N GLU A 26 4.66 21.07 -16.89
CA GLU A 26 5.57 20.86 -18.03
C GLU A 26 6.65 19.81 -17.73
N LYS A 27 7.04 19.70 -16.45
CA LYS A 27 7.96 18.67 -15.95
C LYS A 27 7.46 17.25 -16.21
N SER A 28 6.15 17.00 -16.16
CA SER A 28 5.54 15.71 -16.50
C SER A 28 5.63 15.41 -18.00
N LEU A 29 5.53 16.44 -18.84
CA LEU A 29 5.69 16.34 -20.29
C LEU A 29 7.15 15.99 -20.65
N ASN A 30 8.12 16.63 -19.99
CA ASN A 30 9.54 16.34 -20.19
C ASN A 30 9.94 14.94 -19.72
N ASN A 31 9.28 14.39 -18.68
CA ASN A 31 9.48 12.99 -18.27
C ASN A 31 8.92 11.98 -19.29
N LEU A 32 7.92 12.34 -20.09
CA LEU A 32 7.38 11.47 -21.15
C LEU A 32 8.33 11.37 -22.35
N LYS A 33 9.12 12.43 -22.63
CA LYS A 33 10.11 12.46 -23.72
C LYS A 33 11.33 11.56 -23.48
N GLN A 34 11.54 11.05 -22.25
CA GLN A 34 12.70 10.19 -21.92
C GLN A 34 12.59 8.75 -22.46
N ASN A 35 11.51 8.38 -23.14
CA ASN A 35 11.30 7.04 -23.72
C ASN A 35 11.83 6.90 -25.17
N LEU A 36 12.65 7.82 -25.66
CA LEU A 36 13.27 7.68 -26.99
C LEU A 36 14.26 6.50 -26.97
N LYS A 37 14.12 5.59 -27.95
CA LYS A 37 14.91 4.37 -28.10
C LYS A 37 16.35 4.68 -28.56
N THR A 38 17.18 5.23 -27.67
CA THR A 38 18.63 5.34 -27.90
C THR A 38 19.31 3.98 -27.68
N ASP A 39 20.46 3.75 -28.29
CA ASP A 39 21.23 2.52 -28.07
C ASP A 39 21.71 2.39 -26.62
N GLU A 40 21.99 3.51 -25.95
CA GLU A 40 22.26 3.58 -24.51
C GLU A 40 21.09 3.03 -23.67
N ASN A 41 19.85 3.39 -24.01
CA ASN A 41 18.66 2.85 -23.36
C ASN A 41 18.52 1.33 -23.58
N LYS A 42 18.90 0.82 -24.76
CA LYS A 42 18.93 -0.64 -25.01
C LYS A 42 19.98 -1.33 -24.15
N MET A 43 21.19 -0.75 -24.00
CA MET A 43 22.24 -1.28 -23.13
C MET A 43 21.80 -1.31 -21.66
N LEU A 44 21.23 -0.21 -21.15
CA LEU A 44 20.70 -0.15 -19.78
C LEU A 44 19.58 -1.17 -19.56
N GLN A 45 18.72 -1.40 -20.56
CA GLN A 45 17.69 -2.42 -20.51
C GLN A 45 18.27 -3.85 -20.53
N LYS A 46 19.33 -4.10 -21.31
CA LYS A 46 20.07 -5.38 -21.30
C LYS A 46 20.64 -5.65 -19.91
N LEU A 47 21.37 -4.70 -19.33
CA LEU A 47 21.92 -4.80 -17.97
C LEU A 47 20.80 -5.08 -16.95
N ARG A 48 19.71 -4.30 -17.00
CA ARG A 48 18.55 -4.48 -16.11
C ARG A 48 17.90 -5.87 -16.22
N ASN A 49 17.99 -6.51 -17.38
CA ASN A 49 17.38 -7.81 -17.64
C ASN A 49 18.29 -8.99 -17.32
N GLN A 50 19.57 -8.75 -17.05
CA GLN A 50 20.51 -9.78 -16.64
C GLN A 50 20.04 -10.48 -15.36
N SER A 51 19.98 -11.81 -15.37
CA SER A 51 19.57 -12.63 -14.22
C SER A 51 20.76 -13.18 -13.44
N GLU A 52 21.82 -13.56 -14.14
CA GLU A 52 23.04 -14.16 -13.59
C GLU A 52 24.18 -13.17 -13.73
N ILE A 53 24.93 -13.01 -12.65
CA ILE A 53 26.01 -12.04 -12.53
C ILE A 53 27.16 -12.70 -11.76
N GLU A 54 28.39 -12.37 -12.08
CA GLU A 54 29.53 -12.92 -11.32
C GLU A 54 29.60 -12.32 -9.92
N CYS A 55 29.44 -10.99 -9.84
CA CYS A 55 29.52 -10.24 -8.60
C CYS A 55 28.51 -9.09 -8.57
N ILE A 56 27.64 -9.07 -7.55
CA ILE A 56 26.61 -8.03 -7.39
C ILE A 56 27.19 -6.62 -7.31
N ASN A 57 28.34 -6.42 -6.67
CA ASN A 57 28.93 -5.09 -6.52
C ASN A 57 29.51 -4.58 -7.85
N SER A 58 30.18 -5.45 -8.61
CA SER A 58 30.66 -5.13 -9.96
C SER A 58 29.50 -4.79 -10.90
N TYR A 59 28.47 -5.65 -10.93
CA TYR A 59 27.25 -5.42 -11.72
C TYR A 59 26.57 -4.08 -11.37
N VAL A 60 26.43 -3.75 -10.08
CA VAL A 60 25.82 -2.48 -9.64
C VAL A 60 26.67 -1.28 -10.04
N SER A 61 27.99 -1.40 -9.98
CA SER A 61 28.91 -0.34 -10.44
C SER A 61 28.74 -0.07 -11.92
N THR A 62 28.80 -1.12 -12.75
CA THR A 62 28.58 -1.04 -14.20
C THR A 62 27.20 -0.47 -14.54
N TYR A 63 26.15 -0.95 -13.86
CA TYR A 63 24.79 -0.44 -14.03
C TYR A 63 24.69 1.05 -13.67
N LYS A 64 25.34 1.47 -12.58
CA LYS A 64 25.33 2.87 -12.13
C LYS A 64 26.00 3.78 -13.17
N MET A 65 27.17 3.40 -13.68
CA MET A 65 27.88 4.16 -14.72
C MET A 65 27.03 4.30 -15.98
N ALA A 66 26.48 3.19 -16.48
CA ALA A 66 25.60 3.21 -17.65
C ALA A 66 24.35 4.07 -17.43
N TYR A 67 23.74 4.00 -16.24
CA TYR A 67 22.58 4.82 -15.87
C TYR A 67 22.91 6.32 -15.86
N GLU A 68 24.04 6.69 -15.27
CA GLU A 68 24.48 8.09 -15.16
C GLU A 68 24.83 8.67 -16.52
N GLN A 69 25.51 7.91 -17.39
CA GLN A 69 25.77 8.29 -18.78
C GLN A 69 24.47 8.50 -19.57
N THR A 70 23.56 7.53 -19.53
CA THR A 70 22.32 7.55 -20.32
C THR A 70 21.34 8.64 -19.85
N THR A 71 21.24 8.86 -18.53
CA THR A 71 20.19 9.72 -17.96
C THR A 71 20.68 11.09 -17.52
N GLN A 72 22.00 11.31 -17.51
CA GLN A 72 22.66 12.49 -16.97
C GLN A 72 22.24 12.80 -15.52
N LYS A 73 21.84 11.77 -14.76
CA LYS A 73 21.33 11.87 -13.40
C LYS A 73 21.96 10.80 -12.52
N PRO A 74 22.28 11.11 -11.26
CA PRO A 74 22.80 10.12 -10.33
C PRO A 74 21.75 9.04 -10.04
N LEU A 75 22.20 7.79 -9.93
CA LEU A 75 21.32 6.69 -9.52
C LEU A 75 20.86 6.90 -8.08
N LYS A 76 19.54 6.88 -7.85
CA LYS A 76 18.98 7.08 -6.50
C LYS A 76 19.33 5.92 -5.59
N THR A 77 20.03 6.21 -4.50
CA THR A 77 20.42 5.24 -3.46
C THR A 77 19.33 5.01 -2.40
N LYS A 78 18.42 5.97 -2.24
CA LYS A 78 17.37 5.98 -1.20
C LYS A 78 15.97 6.08 -1.76
N LEU A 79 14.99 5.72 -0.93
CA LEU A 79 13.58 5.99 -1.20
C LEU A 79 13.35 7.48 -1.38
N SER A 80 12.53 7.86 -2.35
CA SER A 80 12.05 9.24 -2.41
C SER A 80 11.18 9.56 -1.18
N LYS A 81 11.13 10.84 -0.78
CA LYS A 81 10.26 11.31 0.32
C LYS A 81 8.79 10.92 0.09
N GLN A 82 8.34 10.95 -1.16
CA GLN A 82 6.98 10.54 -1.53
C GLN A 82 6.75 9.05 -1.32
N GLN A 83 7.67 8.19 -1.75
CA GLN A 83 7.58 6.74 -1.51
C GLN A 83 7.61 6.42 -0.01
N ALA A 84 8.55 7.01 0.74
CA ALA A 84 8.63 6.82 2.19
C ALA A 84 7.33 7.27 2.89
N SER A 85 6.77 8.42 2.51
CA SER A 85 5.49 8.90 3.02
C SER A 85 4.33 7.95 2.68
N LYS A 86 4.28 7.44 1.44
CA LYS A 86 3.21 6.51 1.02
C LYS A 86 3.32 5.17 1.74
N ILE A 87 4.53 4.62 1.87
CA ILE A 87 4.79 3.40 2.65
C ILE A 87 4.34 3.61 4.10
N SER A 88 4.74 4.72 4.72
CA SER A 88 4.31 5.06 6.09
C SER A 88 2.79 5.14 6.23
N GLU A 89 2.12 5.79 5.28
CA GLU A 89 0.66 5.89 5.24
C GLU A 89 0.00 4.52 5.19
N ILE A 90 0.30 3.72 4.16
CA ILE A 90 -0.33 2.41 3.97
C ILE A 90 -0.03 1.46 5.14
N THR A 91 1.21 1.45 5.64
CA THR A 91 1.61 0.58 6.75
C THR A 91 0.88 0.93 8.02
N ASN A 92 0.76 2.22 8.36
CA ASN A 92 0.04 2.63 9.56
C ASN A 92 -1.46 2.32 9.44
N VAL A 93 -2.09 2.63 8.31
CA VAL A 93 -3.53 2.36 8.12
C VAL A 93 -3.81 0.86 8.16
N PHE A 94 -2.98 0.05 7.50
CA PHE A 94 -3.09 -1.41 7.48
C PHE A 94 -2.94 -2.04 8.88
N ILE A 95 -1.95 -1.59 9.66
CA ILE A 95 -1.76 -2.09 11.03
C ILE A 95 -2.93 -1.67 11.92
N GLN A 96 -3.38 -0.41 11.83
CA GLN A 96 -4.51 0.06 12.65
C GLN A 96 -5.83 -0.62 12.27
N SER A 97 -6.07 -0.92 10.99
CA SER A 97 -7.27 -1.68 10.59
C SER A 97 -7.27 -3.09 11.18
N LEU A 98 -6.13 -3.78 11.18
CA LEU A 98 -5.98 -5.09 11.82
C LEU A 98 -6.18 -5.02 13.32
N LEU A 99 -5.50 -4.08 13.99
CA LEU A 99 -5.60 -3.92 15.45
C LEU A 99 -7.01 -3.49 15.89
N SER A 100 -7.78 -2.81 15.04
CA SER A 100 -9.16 -2.41 15.36
C SER A 100 -10.11 -3.60 15.53
N GLN A 101 -9.78 -4.76 14.93
CA GLN A 101 -10.56 -5.99 15.02
C GLN A 101 -9.91 -7.07 15.90
N PHE A 102 -8.71 -6.80 16.40
CA PHE A 102 -7.94 -7.78 17.16
C PHE A 102 -8.54 -7.99 18.57
N LYS A 103 -8.80 -9.25 18.92
CA LYS A 103 -9.38 -9.71 20.17
C LYS A 103 -8.44 -10.76 20.79
N PRO A 104 -7.79 -10.51 21.93
CA PRO A 104 -6.83 -11.46 22.53
C PRO A 104 -7.37 -12.89 22.69
N GLN A 105 -8.65 -13.03 23.01
CA GLN A 105 -9.36 -14.31 23.19
C GLN A 105 -9.54 -15.12 21.90
N SER A 106 -9.47 -14.48 20.72
CA SER A 106 -9.68 -15.16 19.44
C SER A 106 -8.44 -15.95 18.97
N GLY A 107 -7.33 -15.88 19.71
CA GLY A 107 -6.12 -16.67 19.44
C GLY A 107 -5.61 -16.49 18.01
N PHE A 108 -5.38 -17.61 17.31
CA PHE A 108 -4.87 -17.65 15.92
C PHE A 108 -5.97 -17.67 14.85
N ASN A 109 -7.25 -17.69 15.23
CA ASN A 109 -8.40 -17.72 14.31
C ASN A 109 -8.78 -16.32 13.79
N GLN A 110 -7.93 -15.33 14.02
CA GLN A 110 -8.11 -13.95 13.61
C GLN A 110 -6.90 -13.43 12.83
N ARG A 111 -7.11 -12.32 12.12
CA ARG A 111 -6.03 -11.60 11.46
C ARG A 111 -5.09 -10.99 12.52
N SER A 112 -3.80 -11.09 12.27
CA SER A 112 -2.76 -10.57 13.17
C SER A 112 -1.60 -10.00 12.34
N VAL A 113 -0.60 -9.43 13.00
CA VAL A 113 0.55 -8.82 12.32
C VAL A 113 1.78 -9.68 12.54
N THR A 114 2.38 -10.17 11.46
CA THR A 114 3.71 -10.79 11.49
C THR A 114 4.70 -9.89 10.77
N PHE A 115 5.78 -9.51 11.45
CA PHE A 115 6.89 -8.78 10.83
C PHE A 115 8.10 -9.70 10.68
N ALA A 116 8.47 -9.98 9.44
CA ALA A 116 9.51 -10.93 9.07
C ALA A 116 10.65 -10.25 8.31
N LEU A 117 11.82 -10.87 8.39
CA LEU A 117 13.02 -10.47 7.69
C LEU A 117 13.57 -11.65 6.92
N LEU A 118 13.94 -11.43 5.66
CA LEU A 118 14.58 -12.44 4.84
C LEU A 118 15.93 -11.92 4.37
N THR A 119 16.98 -12.71 4.50
CA THR A 119 18.34 -12.38 4.04
C THR A 119 18.84 -13.52 3.16
N LEU A 120 19.58 -13.21 2.09
CA LEU A 120 20.31 -14.26 1.38
C LEU A 120 21.49 -14.75 2.24
N PRO A 121 21.84 -16.04 2.14
CA PRO A 121 22.81 -16.66 3.04
C PRO A 121 24.29 -16.32 2.75
N THR A 122 24.64 -15.95 1.51
CA THR A 122 26.04 -15.80 1.08
C THR A 122 26.41 -14.35 0.81
N GLN A 123 27.71 -14.04 0.95
CA GLN A 123 28.29 -12.74 0.58
C GLN A 123 28.40 -12.57 -0.94
N ASN A 124 28.55 -13.68 -1.68
CA ASN A 124 28.71 -13.70 -3.13
C ASN A 124 27.36 -13.95 -3.82
N GLN A 125 26.55 -12.89 -3.90
CA GLN A 125 25.31 -12.92 -4.66
C GLN A 125 25.63 -12.96 -6.16
N HIS A 126 25.47 -14.13 -6.78
CA HIS A 126 25.65 -14.38 -8.22
C HIS A 126 24.35 -14.22 -9.04
N VAL A 127 23.29 -13.74 -8.38
CA VAL A 127 21.97 -13.56 -8.96
C VAL A 127 21.57 -12.09 -8.87
N SER A 128 21.03 -11.51 -9.94
CA SER A 128 20.65 -10.10 -9.93
C SER A 128 19.48 -9.81 -8.97
N ASP A 129 19.46 -8.60 -8.41
CA ASP A 129 18.37 -8.17 -7.51
C ASP A 129 16.99 -8.35 -8.13
N LYS A 130 16.84 -8.13 -9.44
CA LYS A 130 15.59 -8.33 -10.18
C LYS A 130 15.11 -9.78 -10.08
N LYS A 131 16.01 -10.75 -10.27
CA LYS A 131 15.69 -12.17 -10.19
C LYS A 131 15.37 -12.57 -8.74
N VAL A 132 16.10 -12.07 -7.74
CA VAL A 132 15.80 -12.31 -6.32
C VAL A 132 14.44 -11.72 -5.93
N ILE A 133 14.11 -10.50 -6.36
CA ILE A 133 12.80 -9.88 -6.11
C ILE A 133 11.68 -10.68 -6.80
N SER A 134 11.91 -11.15 -8.03
CA SER A 134 10.93 -12.02 -8.70
C SER A 134 10.70 -13.32 -7.90
N GLN A 135 11.75 -13.86 -7.29
CA GLN A 135 11.65 -15.04 -6.46
C GLN A 135 10.93 -14.75 -5.13
N LEU A 136 11.14 -13.58 -4.54
CA LEU A 136 10.38 -13.13 -3.36
C LEU A 136 8.87 -13.12 -3.64
N VAL A 137 8.44 -12.63 -4.81
CA VAL A 137 7.01 -12.62 -5.17
C VAL A 137 6.45 -14.04 -5.22
N LYS A 138 7.17 -14.97 -5.87
CA LYS A 138 6.79 -16.39 -5.90
C LYS A 138 6.75 -17.00 -4.50
N PHE A 139 7.73 -16.69 -3.67
CA PHE A 139 7.77 -17.09 -2.26
C PHE A 139 6.52 -16.63 -1.50
N ILE A 140 6.11 -15.37 -1.66
CA ILE A 140 4.91 -14.87 -0.99
C ILE A 140 3.68 -15.62 -1.50
N ASP A 141 3.57 -15.85 -2.82
CA ASP A 141 2.44 -16.57 -3.39
C ASP A 141 2.38 -18.03 -2.91
N ASP A 142 3.52 -18.71 -2.80
CA ASP A 142 3.61 -20.07 -2.26
C ASP A 142 3.24 -20.08 -0.76
N LEU A 143 3.75 -19.11 0.01
CA LEU A 143 3.44 -18.97 1.44
C LEU A 143 1.95 -18.74 1.71
N LYS A 144 1.23 -18.08 0.80
CA LYS A 144 -0.24 -17.91 0.85
C LYS A 144 -1.00 -19.23 0.71
N ARG A 145 -0.44 -20.21 0.00
CA ARG A 145 -1.09 -21.49 -0.31
C ARG A 145 -0.76 -22.59 0.71
N VAL A 146 0.38 -22.49 1.38
CA VAL A 146 0.81 -23.49 2.37
C VAL A 146 0.02 -23.36 3.66
N LYS A 147 -0.42 -24.49 4.21
CA LYS A 147 -1.04 -24.56 5.53
C LYS A 147 -0.04 -24.14 6.61
N ASN A 148 -0.37 -23.09 7.35
CA ASN A 148 0.47 -22.57 8.42
C ASN A 148 0.04 -23.14 9.78
N TYR A 149 0.53 -24.34 10.10
CA TYR A 149 0.17 -25.03 11.32
C TYR A 149 0.74 -24.36 12.58
N ILE A 150 -0.05 -24.40 13.64
CA ILE A 150 0.32 -23.89 14.95
C ILE A 150 1.20 -24.94 15.64
N ILE A 151 2.18 -24.49 16.43
CA ILE A 151 2.99 -25.37 17.28
C ILE A 151 2.47 -25.25 18.70
N CYS A 152 2.18 -26.39 19.32
CA CYS A 152 1.81 -26.43 20.72
C CYS A 152 2.98 -25.90 21.58
N PRO A 153 2.78 -24.88 22.43
CA PRO A 153 3.85 -24.32 23.24
C PRO A 153 4.49 -25.33 24.20
N VAL A 154 3.70 -26.29 24.70
CA VAL A 154 4.13 -27.32 25.67
C VAL A 154 4.87 -28.44 24.95
N THR A 155 4.22 -29.12 24.02
CA THR A 155 4.77 -30.33 23.39
C THR A 155 5.75 -30.05 22.27
N LYS A 156 5.80 -28.81 21.76
CA LYS A 156 6.55 -28.39 20.56
C LYS A 156 6.16 -29.14 19.27
N HIS A 157 5.12 -29.97 19.32
CA HIS A 157 4.58 -30.65 18.15
C HIS A 157 3.58 -29.78 17.39
N GLN A 158 3.45 -30.09 16.11
CA GLN A 158 2.50 -29.44 15.21
C GLN A 158 1.07 -29.85 15.58
N THR A 159 0.16 -28.89 15.72
CA THR A 159 -1.25 -29.15 15.97
C THR A 159 -2.00 -29.40 14.66
N LYS A 160 -3.23 -29.93 14.74
CA LYS A 160 -4.15 -29.97 13.60
C LYS A 160 -4.64 -28.57 13.20
N ASP A 161 -4.63 -27.65 14.16
CA ASP A 161 -5.00 -26.25 13.94
C ASP A 161 -3.97 -25.50 13.09
N HIS A 162 -4.47 -24.60 12.26
CA HIS A 162 -3.67 -23.74 11.41
C HIS A 162 -4.16 -22.30 11.51
N ALA A 163 -3.23 -21.36 11.42
CA ALA A 163 -3.58 -19.96 11.34
C ALA A 163 -4.19 -19.63 9.98
N LEU A 164 -4.87 -18.47 9.90
CA LEU A 164 -5.44 -17.96 8.66
C LEU A 164 -4.37 -17.85 7.54
N SER A 165 -4.77 -18.10 6.30
CA SER A 165 -3.90 -17.91 5.13
C SER A 165 -3.58 -16.43 4.93
N ILE A 166 -2.37 -16.10 4.46
CA ILE A 166 -1.98 -14.71 4.19
C ILE A 166 -2.82 -14.15 3.04
N GLU A 167 -3.35 -12.94 3.18
CA GLU A 167 -4.02 -12.24 2.08
C GLU A 167 -3.24 -11.00 1.64
N ASN A 168 -2.81 -10.22 2.63
CA ASN A 168 -2.19 -8.93 2.44
C ASN A 168 -0.76 -8.87 2.98
N TYR A 169 0.10 -8.19 2.24
CA TYR A 169 1.49 -7.99 2.64
C TYR A 169 2.02 -6.62 2.21
N ILE A 170 3.10 -6.20 2.86
CA ILE A 170 3.96 -5.07 2.47
C ILE A 170 5.40 -5.54 2.60
N TRP A 171 6.26 -5.27 1.61
CA TRP A 171 7.69 -5.56 1.69
C TRP A 171 8.55 -4.39 1.24
N ARG A 172 9.76 -4.34 1.79
CA ARG A 172 10.84 -3.41 1.45
C ARG A 172 12.12 -4.21 1.24
N ALA A 173 12.80 -3.97 0.13
CA ALA A 173 14.16 -4.45 -0.10
C ALA A 173 15.17 -3.39 0.34
N GLU A 174 16.18 -3.81 1.07
CA GLU A 174 17.40 -3.06 1.39
C GLU A 174 18.62 -3.96 1.19
N THR A 175 19.82 -3.42 1.31
CA THR A 175 21.05 -4.21 1.25
C THR A 175 21.70 -4.25 2.63
N THR A 176 22.30 -5.39 2.98
CA THR A 176 23.19 -5.52 4.13
C THR A 176 24.52 -4.81 3.88
N GLU A 177 25.39 -4.74 4.88
CA GLU A 177 26.72 -4.11 4.74
C GLU A 177 27.57 -4.78 3.65
N ASN A 178 27.41 -6.10 3.50
CA ASN A 178 28.10 -6.89 2.46
C ASN A 178 27.48 -6.72 1.07
N GLY A 179 26.46 -5.87 0.91
CA GLY A 179 25.75 -5.69 -0.35
C GLY A 179 24.80 -6.84 -0.69
N VAL A 180 24.41 -7.67 0.27
CA VAL A 180 23.44 -8.74 0.02
C VAL A 180 22.02 -8.19 0.20
N ILE A 181 21.08 -8.56 -0.65
CA ILE A 181 19.69 -8.10 -0.49
C ILE A 181 19.03 -8.69 0.75
N HIS A 182 18.27 -7.85 1.44
CA HIS A 182 17.56 -8.12 2.68
C HIS A 182 16.14 -7.55 2.57
N PHE A 183 15.15 -8.31 2.99
CA PHE A 183 13.74 -7.94 2.88
C PHE A 183 13.12 -7.75 4.25
N HIS A 184 12.47 -6.61 4.47
CA HIS A 184 11.54 -6.39 5.57
C HIS A 184 10.12 -6.63 5.06
N ILE A 185 9.38 -7.54 5.69
CA ILE A 185 8.05 -7.95 5.21
C ILE A 185 7.05 -7.94 6.35
N LEU A 186 5.91 -7.31 6.11
CA LEU A 186 4.75 -7.30 6.98
C LEU A 186 3.65 -8.16 6.37
N PHE A 187 3.11 -9.10 7.15
CA PHE A 187 1.99 -9.97 6.79
C PHE A 187 0.79 -9.76 7.72
N ASP A 188 -0.41 -10.09 7.24
CA ASP A 188 -1.69 -10.01 7.97
C ASP A 188 -2.17 -11.31 8.61
N SER A 189 -1.24 -12.24 8.83
CA SER A 189 -1.52 -13.44 9.57
C SER A 189 -0.34 -13.81 10.44
N PHE A 190 -0.60 -14.63 11.45
CA PHE A 190 0.45 -15.33 12.17
C PHE A 190 1.17 -16.25 11.18
N ILE A 191 2.50 -16.30 11.26
CA ILE A 191 3.31 -17.22 10.45
C ILE A 191 4.21 -18.00 11.39
N ASN A 192 4.18 -19.33 11.27
CA ASN A 192 5.09 -20.19 11.97
C ASN A 192 6.51 -20.00 11.41
N LYS A 193 7.50 -19.78 12.29
CA LYS A 193 8.90 -19.58 11.89
C LYS A 193 9.45 -20.72 11.04
N ASN A 194 9.05 -21.96 11.31
CA ASN A 194 9.53 -23.14 10.58
C ASN A 194 8.91 -23.20 9.18
N VAL A 195 7.64 -22.83 9.04
CA VAL A 195 6.97 -22.72 7.74
C VAL A 195 7.62 -21.62 6.90
N LEU A 196 7.83 -20.43 7.49
CA LEU A 196 8.50 -19.32 6.82
C LEU A 196 9.89 -19.73 6.30
N LYS A 197 10.72 -20.31 7.18
CA LYS A 197 12.08 -20.77 6.84
C LYS A 197 12.07 -21.84 5.76
N ARG A 198 11.23 -22.87 5.89
CA ARG A 198 11.13 -23.96 4.93
C ARG A 198 10.76 -23.44 3.54
N VAL A 199 9.70 -22.63 3.44
CA VAL A 199 9.26 -22.10 2.15
C VAL A 199 10.35 -21.18 1.57
N TRP A 200 10.96 -20.31 2.37
CA TRP A 200 12.03 -19.42 1.88
C TRP A 200 13.27 -20.20 1.41
N ASN A 201 13.73 -21.19 2.17
CA ASN A 201 14.87 -22.01 1.78
C ASN A 201 14.62 -22.79 0.48
N ASN A 202 13.40 -23.30 0.25
CA ASN A 202 13.06 -23.92 -1.04
C ASN A 202 13.18 -22.92 -2.21
N HIS A 203 12.92 -21.63 -1.98
CA HIS A 203 13.09 -20.59 -3.00
C HIS A 203 14.54 -20.17 -3.17
N LEU A 204 15.36 -20.23 -2.12
CA LEU A 204 16.81 -19.99 -2.16
C LEU A 204 17.53 -21.10 -2.96
N GLU A 205 17.16 -22.36 -2.76
CA GLU A 205 17.72 -23.49 -3.53
C GLU A 205 17.47 -23.33 -5.03
N LYS A 206 16.26 -22.90 -5.42
CA LYS A 206 15.92 -22.58 -6.82
C LYS A 206 16.73 -21.42 -7.41
N LEU A 207 17.41 -20.64 -6.58
CA LEU A 207 18.32 -19.57 -6.99
C LEU A 207 19.79 -19.99 -6.91
N GLY A 208 20.10 -21.25 -6.56
CA GLY A 208 21.47 -21.73 -6.40
C GLY A 208 22.11 -21.40 -5.05
N PHE A 209 21.31 -20.98 -4.05
CA PHE A 209 21.81 -20.76 -2.69
C PHE A 209 21.58 -21.98 -1.80
N GLU A 210 22.52 -22.23 -0.91
CA GLU A 210 22.37 -23.26 0.13
C GLU A 210 21.28 -22.89 1.14
N ARG A 211 20.67 -23.92 1.74
CA ARG A 211 19.75 -23.71 2.86
C ARG A 211 20.50 -23.06 4.01
N SER A 212 19.89 -22.04 4.60
CA SER A 212 20.43 -21.42 5.80
C SER A 212 19.38 -21.33 6.88
N TYR A 213 19.81 -21.56 8.11
CA TYR A 213 18.95 -21.40 9.28
C TYR A 213 18.66 -19.91 9.57
N ASN A 214 19.57 -19.01 9.18
CA ASN A 214 19.52 -17.58 9.45
C ASN A 214 18.96 -16.75 8.29
N SER A 215 18.44 -17.40 7.25
CA SER A 215 17.89 -16.74 6.05
C SER A 215 16.52 -16.11 6.28
N ALA A 216 15.77 -16.53 7.30
CA ALA A 216 14.46 -15.97 7.63
C ALA A 216 14.27 -15.84 9.15
N HIS A 217 13.79 -14.67 9.58
CA HIS A 217 13.56 -14.32 10.98
C HIS A 217 12.20 -13.65 11.16
N ILE A 218 11.55 -13.85 12.31
CA ILE A 218 10.34 -13.12 12.69
C ILE A 218 10.69 -12.21 13.87
N HIS A 219 10.51 -10.90 13.71
CA HIS A 219 10.68 -9.97 14.81
C HIS A 219 9.57 -10.13 15.84
N SER A 220 9.96 -10.13 17.12
CA SER A 220 9.00 -9.99 18.20
C SER A 220 8.36 -8.60 18.11
N VAL A 221 7.05 -8.59 17.93
CA VAL A 221 6.21 -7.38 17.96
C VAL A 221 5.45 -7.24 19.28
N LYS A 222 5.72 -8.13 20.25
CA LYS A 222 5.10 -8.12 21.58
C LYS A 222 5.56 -6.88 22.35
N ASN A 223 4.63 -6.28 23.11
CA ASN A 223 4.89 -5.13 23.99
C ASN A 223 5.35 -3.84 23.28
N LEU A 224 5.17 -3.73 21.96
CA LEU A 224 5.44 -2.49 21.25
C LEU A 224 4.32 -1.48 21.50
N ARG A 225 4.64 -0.37 22.18
CA ARG A 225 3.72 0.77 22.38
C ARG A 225 3.17 1.30 21.05
N ASP A 226 4.02 1.27 20.02
CA ASP A 226 3.66 1.72 18.68
C ASP A 226 4.23 0.81 17.58
N LEU A 227 3.49 -0.25 17.29
CA LEU A 227 3.81 -1.21 16.23
C LEU A 227 3.94 -0.55 14.85
N GLY A 228 3.07 0.40 14.51
CA GLY A 228 3.09 1.06 13.21
C GLY A 228 4.35 1.90 12.99
N ALA A 229 4.81 2.63 14.02
CA ALA A 229 6.04 3.38 13.95
C ALA A 229 7.27 2.47 13.88
N TYR A 230 7.26 1.38 14.66
CA TYR A 230 8.31 0.37 14.63
C TYR A 230 8.48 -0.22 13.22
N VAL A 231 7.42 -0.76 12.61
CA VAL A 231 7.50 -1.35 11.27
C VAL A 231 7.84 -0.30 10.21
N THR A 232 7.23 0.89 10.27
CA THR A 232 7.52 1.99 9.33
C THR A 232 9.00 2.39 9.38
N LYS A 233 9.62 2.39 10.56
CA LYS A 233 11.05 2.68 10.73
C LYS A 233 11.90 1.75 9.86
N TYR A 234 11.63 0.45 9.86
CA TYR A 234 12.36 -0.52 9.03
C TYR A 234 12.01 -0.40 7.55
N LEU A 235 10.73 -0.20 7.20
CA LEU A 235 10.31 -0.09 5.80
C LEU A 235 10.78 1.21 5.11
N THR A 236 11.10 2.25 5.88
CA THR A 236 11.50 3.57 5.35
C THR A 236 12.91 3.99 5.77
N LYS A 237 13.67 3.12 6.46
CA LYS A 237 15.05 3.40 6.87
C LYS A 237 15.91 3.69 5.65
N GLU A 238 16.79 4.70 5.77
CA GLU A 238 17.84 4.88 4.78
C GLU A 238 18.92 3.80 4.97
N PRO A 239 19.44 3.20 3.88
CA PRO A 239 20.42 2.11 3.94
C PRO A 239 21.82 2.66 4.23
N LEU A 240 22.01 3.30 5.38
CA LEU A 240 23.30 3.81 5.84
C LEU A 240 24.27 2.65 6.07
N ARG A 241 25.54 2.87 5.73
CA ARG A 241 26.63 1.97 6.14
C ARG A 241 26.75 1.93 7.66
N ASP A 242 27.22 0.80 8.16
CA ASP A 242 27.30 0.53 9.59
C ASP A 242 28.14 1.59 10.34
N LYS A 243 29.27 2.02 9.73
CA LYS A 243 30.14 3.07 10.27
C LYS A 243 29.44 4.41 10.52
N TYR A 244 28.31 4.66 9.87
CA TYR A 244 27.56 5.92 9.95
C TYR A 244 26.21 5.83 10.67
N LYS A 245 25.85 4.67 11.21
CA LYS A 245 24.55 4.48 11.88
C LYS A 245 24.35 5.40 13.10
N HIS A 246 25.44 5.79 13.76
CA HIS A 246 25.43 6.62 14.96
C HIS A 246 25.62 8.11 14.68
N TYR A 247 25.86 8.48 13.42
CA TYR A 247 26.12 9.86 13.05
C TYR A 247 24.82 10.68 13.08
N THR A 248 24.93 11.91 13.55
CA THR A 248 23.82 12.88 13.49
C THR A 248 23.56 13.29 12.04
N LYS A 249 22.38 13.86 11.78
CA LYS A 249 22.04 14.35 10.44
C LYS A 249 23.03 15.38 9.91
N ASP A 250 23.61 16.19 10.79
CA ASP A 250 24.53 17.26 10.41
C ASP A 250 25.92 16.71 10.08
N GLN A 251 26.42 15.73 10.86
CA GLN A 251 27.63 14.99 10.52
C GLN A 251 27.51 14.28 9.16
N LEU A 252 26.33 13.76 8.84
CA LEU A 252 26.05 13.09 7.56
C LEU A 252 25.93 14.04 6.35
N ARG A 253 25.89 15.37 6.54
CA ARG A 253 25.76 16.32 5.41
C ARG A 253 27.05 16.45 4.61
N ASN A 254 28.20 16.29 5.28
CA ASN A 254 29.52 16.49 4.69
C ASN A 254 30.11 15.21 4.08
N ILE A 255 29.37 14.09 4.15
CA ILE A 255 29.82 12.79 3.66
C ILE A 255 29.13 12.49 2.32
N PRO A 256 29.88 12.19 1.25
CA PRO A 256 29.30 11.85 -0.04
C PRO A 256 28.32 10.67 0.05
N ASP A 257 27.21 10.75 -0.68
CA ASP A 257 26.17 9.70 -0.69
C ASP A 257 26.73 8.32 -1.12
N SER A 258 27.77 8.29 -1.96
CA SER A 258 28.49 7.07 -2.39
C SER A 258 29.25 6.38 -1.26
N GLU A 259 29.73 7.15 -0.29
CA GLU A 259 30.43 6.63 0.87
C GLU A 259 29.44 6.28 1.99
N LYS A 260 28.48 7.18 2.24
CA LYS A 260 27.52 7.12 3.33
C LYS A 260 26.53 5.96 3.25
N TYR A 261 26.02 5.68 2.05
CA TYR A 261 24.99 4.68 1.84
C TYR A 261 25.57 3.37 1.31
N ARG A 262 24.93 2.27 1.67
CA ARG A 262 25.15 0.97 1.06
C ARG A 262 24.69 1.01 -0.40
N ARG A 263 25.09 -0.02 -1.16
CA ARG A 263 24.75 -0.10 -2.59
C ARG A 263 23.21 -0.03 -2.81
N PRO A 264 22.74 0.63 -3.87
CA PRO A 264 21.32 0.63 -4.20
C PRO A 264 20.84 -0.78 -4.57
N VAL A 265 19.56 -1.06 -4.32
CA VAL A 265 18.86 -2.22 -4.89
C VAL A 265 18.46 -1.89 -6.32
N ILE A 266 18.87 -2.71 -7.29
CA ILE A 266 18.54 -2.51 -8.70
C ILE A 266 17.14 -3.06 -8.99
N GLY A 267 16.22 -2.15 -9.35
CA GLY A 267 14.85 -2.50 -9.72
C GLY A 267 13.82 -2.05 -8.68
N LYS A 268 12.84 -2.93 -8.40
CA LYS A 268 11.71 -2.58 -7.52
C LYS A 268 12.13 -2.71 -6.06
N VAL A 269 12.16 -1.60 -5.35
CA VAL A 269 12.73 -1.57 -4.00
C VAL A 269 11.69 -1.76 -2.88
N TRP A 270 10.39 -1.74 -3.19
CA TRP A 270 9.30 -2.05 -2.24
C TRP A 270 8.05 -2.51 -3.00
N GLY A 271 7.14 -3.20 -2.34
CA GLY A 271 5.86 -3.62 -2.92
C GLY A 271 4.83 -3.98 -1.84
N CYS A 272 3.57 -4.15 -2.25
CA CYS A 272 2.50 -4.58 -1.38
C CYS A 272 1.35 -5.20 -2.19
N SER A 273 0.37 -5.79 -1.50
CA SER A 273 -0.90 -6.21 -2.11
C SER A 273 -1.63 -5.03 -2.74
N LYS A 274 -2.31 -5.27 -3.88
CA LYS A 274 -3.06 -4.24 -4.62
C LYS A 274 -4.12 -3.53 -3.76
N ALA A 275 -4.78 -4.26 -2.86
CA ALA A 275 -5.76 -3.69 -1.92
C ALA A 275 -5.08 -2.75 -0.91
N VAL A 276 -3.97 -3.18 -0.30
CA VAL A 276 -3.18 -2.37 0.65
C VAL A 276 -2.68 -1.06 0.03
N LEU A 277 -2.32 -1.06 -1.26
CA LEU A 277 -1.85 0.15 -1.96
C LEU A 277 -2.90 1.26 -2.00
N LYS A 278 -4.19 0.90 -1.97
CA LYS A 278 -5.34 1.82 -2.01
C LYS A 278 -5.65 2.45 -0.64
N LEU A 279 -5.06 1.92 0.43
CA LEU A 279 -5.22 2.51 1.76
C LEU A 279 -4.67 3.93 1.78
N LYS A 280 -5.39 4.80 2.48
CA LYS A 280 -5.04 6.20 2.70
C LYS A 280 -5.42 6.58 4.12
N TYR A 281 -4.85 7.65 4.67
CA TYR A 281 -5.34 8.21 5.93
C TYR A 281 -6.80 8.67 5.81
N ILE A 282 -7.46 8.85 6.96
CA ILE A 282 -8.79 9.47 7.00
C ILE A 282 -8.67 10.93 6.57
N ASP A 283 -9.57 11.33 5.67
CA ASP A 283 -9.72 12.69 5.18
C ASP A 283 -11.10 13.18 5.63
N PHE A 284 -11.17 14.40 6.16
CA PHE A 284 -12.41 15.12 6.44
C PHE A 284 -12.54 16.23 5.40
N VAL A 285 -13.67 16.25 4.71
CA VAL A 285 -14.03 17.32 3.78
C VAL A 285 -14.78 18.42 4.52
N GLU A 286 -15.05 19.53 3.85
CA GLU A 286 -15.66 20.75 4.43
C GLU A 286 -16.90 20.46 5.29
N SER A 287 -17.81 19.59 4.83
CA SER A 287 -19.02 19.20 5.57
C SER A 287 -18.75 18.52 6.92
N ASP A 288 -17.58 17.89 7.08
CA ASP A 288 -17.21 17.15 8.29
C ASP A 288 -16.22 17.92 9.18
N GLN A 289 -15.85 19.15 8.83
CA GLN A 289 -14.78 19.88 9.52
C GLN A 289 -15.13 20.23 10.97
N ALA A 290 -16.41 20.45 11.29
CA ALA A 290 -16.84 20.71 12.66
C ALA A 290 -16.43 19.58 13.63
N HIS A 291 -16.43 18.32 13.17
CA HIS A 291 -16.03 17.19 13.99
C HIS A 291 -14.53 17.11 14.24
N ILE A 292 -13.69 17.53 13.28
CA ILE A 292 -12.23 17.45 13.43
C ILE A 292 -11.66 18.59 14.28
N GLU A 293 -12.43 19.65 14.47
CA GLU A 293 -12.08 20.81 15.28
C GLU A 293 -11.82 20.43 16.75
N GLU A 294 -12.63 19.51 17.30
CA GLU A 294 -12.39 18.92 18.62
C GLU A 294 -11.01 18.30 18.76
N LEU A 295 -10.50 17.65 17.70
CA LEU A 295 -9.16 17.06 17.71
C LEU A 295 -8.09 18.13 17.51
N ARG A 296 -8.35 19.13 16.65
CA ARG A 296 -7.42 20.24 16.37
C ARG A 296 -7.06 20.99 17.64
N THR A 297 -8.05 21.32 18.49
CA THR A 297 -7.84 22.05 19.75
C THR A 297 -6.95 21.31 20.76
N GLN A 298 -6.83 19.98 20.62
CA GLN A 298 -5.97 19.14 21.46
C GLN A 298 -4.52 19.04 20.96
N MET A 299 -4.19 19.71 19.85
CA MET A 299 -2.91 19.60 19.16
C MET A 299 -2.20 20.95 19.05
N LYS A 300 -0.87 20.91 19.01
CA LYS A 300 -0.05 22.13 18.88
C LYS A 300 0.04 22.53 17.41
N GLU A 301 -0.26 23.78 17.10
CA GLU A 301 -0.03 24.34 15.78
C GLU A 301 1.48 24.36 15.45
N TYR A 302 1.83 23.89 14.26
CA TYR A 302 3.19 23.94 13.73
C TYR A 302 3.31 25.11 12.75
N LYS A 303 4.04 26.15 13.16
CA LYS A 303 4.34 27.32 12.34
C LYS A 303 5.71 27.16 11.68
N SER A 304 5.78 27.42 10.37
CA SER A 304 7.03 27.44 9.61
C SER A 304 6.87 28.33 8.39
N GLU A 305 7.84 29.19 8.13
CA GLU A 305 7.90 30.06 6.93
C GLU A 305 7.91 29.28 5.61
N LYS A 306 8.22 27.96 5.66
CA LYS A 306 8.26 27.10 4.47
C LYS A 306 6.90 26.49 4.13
N LEU A 307 5.88 26.68 4.97
CA LEU A 307 4.54 26.20 4.68
C LEU A 307 3.82 27.18 3.75
N PRO A 308 3.18 26.70 2.68
CA PRO A 308 2.30 27.55 1.89
C PRO A 308 1.12 28.04 2.72
N ASP A 309 0.64 29.26 2.46
CA ASP A 309 -0.45 29.90 3.23
C ASP A 309 -1.76 29.11 3.26
N PHE A 310 -2.00 28.28 2.23
CA PHE A 310 -3.17 27.40 2.14
C PHE A 310 -2.98 26.05 2.87
N VAL A 311 -1.90 25.88 3.64
CA VAL A 311 -1.59 24.67 4.39
C VAL A 311 -1.37 25.01 5.87
N SER A 312 -2.19 24.44 6.74
CA SER A 312 -1.95 24.48 8.19
C SER A 312 -1.70 23.09 8.75
N VAL A 313 -0.78 22.99 9.70
CA VAL A 313 -0.34 21.71 10.27
C VAL A 313 -0.44 21.77 11.79
N TYR A 314 -1.08 20.77 12.37
CA TYR A 314 -1.18 20.59 13.82
C TYR A 314 -0.48 19.29 14.18
N VAL A 315 0.40 19.31 15.18
CA VAL A 315 1.23 18.19 15.61
C VAL A 315 0.85 17.71 17.00
N GLY A 316 0.81 16.39 17.16
CA GLY A 316 0.37 15.73 18.39
C GLY A 316 0.08 14.25 18.15
N ASN A 317 0.09 13.42 19.19
CA ASN A 317 -0.27 12.01 19.04
C ASN A 317 -1.79 11.89 18.90
N VAL A 318 -2.28 11.63 17.68
CA VAL A 318 -3.72 11.60 17.39
C VAL A 318 -4.45 10.61 18.29
N LYS A 319 -3.88 9.46 18.60
CA LYS A 319 -4.53 8.47 19.48
C LYS A 319 -4.72 9.02 20.91
N GLU A 320 -3.75 9.76 21.43
CA GLU A 320 -3.85 10.34 22.78
C GLU A 320 -4.76 11.57 22.79
N CYS A 321 -4.69 12.43 21.77
CA CYS A 321 -5.58 13.58 21.62
C CYS A 321 -7.04 13.12 21.46
N LEU A 322 -7.28 12.07 20.66
CA LEU A 322 -8.62 11.54 20.37
C LEU A 322 -9.33 11.01 21.63
N LYS A 323 -8.59 10.52 22.65
CA LYS A 323 -9.17 10.11 23.94
C LYS A 323 -9.83 11.26 24.71
N LYS A 324 -9.44 12.50 24.42
CA LYS A 324 -9.97 13.72 25.03
C LYS A 324 -11.15 14.31 24.25
N CYS A 325 -11.44 13.78 23.06
CA CYS A 325 -12.53 14.24 22.20
C CYS A 325 -13.83 13.47 22.49
N SER A 326 -14.93 13.92 21.88
CA SER A 326 -16.24 13.28 22.02
C SER A 326 -16.23 11.80 21.61
N ILE A 327 -17.09 11.01 22.26
CA ILE A 327 -17.32 9.60 21.91
C ILE A 327 -17.74 9.46 20.44
N LYS A 328 -18.46 10.45 19.91
CA LYS A 328 -18.87 10.51 18.49
C LYS A 328 -17.64 10.51 17.58
N LEU A 329 -16.68 11.42 17.80
CA LEU A 329 -15.46 11.48 17.00
C LEU A 329 -14.62 10.20 17.15
N GLN A 330 -14.47 9.69 18.37
CA GLN A 330 -13.78 8.41 18.63
C GLN A 330 -14.41 7.26 17.82
N SER A 331 -15.75 7.18 17.80
CA SER A 331 -16.53 6.20 17.05
C SER A 331 -16.34 6.34 15.53
N MET A 332 -16.26 7.57 15.01
CA MET A 332 -15.97 7.81 13.58
C MET A 332 -14.62 7.22 13.16
N PHE A 333 -13.57 7.43 13.94
CA PHE A 333 -12.24 6.85 13.67
C PHE A 333 -12.25 5.32 13.74
N LYS A 334 -12.91 4.76 14.76
CA LYS A 334 -13.05 3.29 14.89
C LYS A 334 -13.78 2.70 13.69
N LYS A 335 -14.94 3.26 13.31
CA LYS A 335 -15.72 2.83 12.14
C LYS A 335 -14.92 2.98 10.84
N TRP A 336 -14.13 4.04 10.71
CA TRP A 336 -13.27 4.21 9.53
C TRP A 336 -12.24 3.10 9.39
N HIS A 337 -11.52 2.76 10.47
CA HIS A 337 -10.56 1.64 10.45
C HIS A 337 -11.25 0.29 10.22
N GLN A 338 -12.43 0.09 10.79
CA GLN A 338 -13.25 -1.09 10.52
C GLN A 338 -13.63 -1.19 9.02
N ARG A 339 -14.04 -0.10 8.38
CA ARG A 339 -14.32 -0.08 6.93
C ARG A 339 -13.07 -0.41 6.11
N GLN A 340 -11.88 0.04 6.53
CA GLN A 340 -10.63 -0.37 5.87
C GLN A 340 -10.37 -1.88 6.03
N TYR A 341 -10.65 -2.45 7.20
CA TYR A 341 -10.57 -3.89 7.43
C TYR A 341 -11.56 -4.66 6.52
N GLU A 342 -12.82 -4.25 6.50
CA GLU A 342 -13.86 -4.86 5.64
C GLU A 342 -13.48 -4.76 4.15
N PHE A 343 -12.93 -3.62 3.72
CA PHE A 343 -12.40 -3.45 2.37
C PHE A 343 -11.26 -4.44 2.04
N LEU A 344 -10.41 -4.79 3.02
CA LEU A 344 -9.31 -5.72 2.80
C LEU A 344 -9.74 -7.18 2.76
N TYR A 345 -10.72 -7.58 3.59
CA TYR A 345 -11.03 -8.99 3.87
C TYR A 345 -12.43 -9.44 3.42
N ASN A 346 -13.40 -8.53 3.44
CA ASN A 346 -14.79 -8.86 3.15
C ASN A 346 -15.22 -8.38 1.76
N TYR A 347 -14.36 -7.63 1.06
CA TYR A 347 -14.69 -7.07 -0.25
C TYR A 347 -14.97 -8.15 -1.30
N LYS A 348 -14.30 -9.31 -1.23
CA LYS A 348 -14.58 -10.43 -2.13
C LYS A 348 -15.96 -11.01 -1.86
N SER A 349 -16.33 -11.22 -0.60
CA SER A 349 -17.68 -11.67 -0.22
C SER A 349 -18.74 -10.65 -0.61
N MET A 350 -18.48 -9.35 -0.43
CA MET A 350 -19.39 -8.28 -0.84
C MET A 350 -19.54 -8.18 -2.36
N ILE A 351 -18.46 -8.40 -3.13
CA ILE A 351 -18.57 -8.51 -4.59
C ILE A 351 -19.30 -9.78 -4.98
N MET A 352 -19.02 -10.92 -4.36
CA MET A 352 -19.68 -12.18 -4.67
C MET A 352 -21.17 -12.11 -4.36
N GLU A 353 -21.57 -11.58 -3.21
CA GLU A 353 -22.97 -11.35 -2.86
C GLU A 353 -23.65 -10.41 -3.86
N LYS A 354 -22.99 -9.31 -4.26
CA LYS A 354 -23.50 -8.41 -5.29
C LYS A 354 -23.53 -9.05 -6.67
N SER A 355 -22.55 -9.90 -7.01
CA SER A 355 -22.53 -10.62 -8.29
C SER A 355 -23.57 -11.71 -8.32
N ASP A 356 -23.80 -12.40 -7.22
CA ASP A 356 -24.82 -13.43 -7.07
C ASP A 356 -26.20 -12.80 -7.11
N GLN A 357 -26.41 -11.63 -6.49
CA GLN A 357 -27.60 -10.80 -6.72
C GLN A 357 -27.74 -10.45 -8.22
N ILE A 358 -26.68 -9.96 -8.88
CA ILE A 358 -26.71 -9.61 -10.31
C ILE A 358 -26.97 -10.85 -11.21
N ILE A 359 -26.43 -12.01 -10.86
CA ILE A 359 -26.59 -13.28 -11.58
C ILE A 359 -28.00 -13.84 -11.36
N THR A 360 -28.52 -13.73 -10.13
CA THR A 360 -29.90 -14.12 -9.76
C THR A 360 -30.92 -13.28 -10.51
N TYR A 361 -30.66 -11.99 -10.70
CA TYR A 361 -31.44 -11.09 -11.56
C TYR A 361 -31.13 -11.21 -13.06
N GLY A 362 -30.53 -12.33 -13.47
CA GLY A 362 -30.40 -12.78 -14.85
C GLY A 362 -29.74 -11.79 -15.82
N LYS A 363 -28.56 -12.14 -16.36
CA LYS A 363 -27.98 -11.46 -17.55
C LYS A 363 -29.00 -11.23 -18.68
N LYS A 364 -30.03 -12.10 -18.78
CA LYS A 364 -31.12 -12.00 -19.76
C LYS A 364 -32.10 -10.86 -19.47
N GLU A 365 -32.43 -10.61 -18.20
CA GLU A 365 -33.31 -9.50 -17.80
C GLU A 365 -32.59 -8.16 -17.91
N LEU A 366 -31.34 -8.07 -17.45
CA LEU A 366 -30.50 -6.88 -17.68
C LEU A 366 -30.31 -6.57 -19.17
N HIS A 367 -30.07 -7.60 -20.01
CA HIS A 367 -29.98 -7.43 -21.46
C HIS A 367 -31.30 -7.00 -22.11
N ASN A 368 -32.43 -7.53 -21.65
CA ASN A 368 -33.75 -7.12 -22.12
C ASN A 368 -34.09 -5.69 -21.71
N ILE A 369 -33.73 -5.29 -20.48
CA ILE A 369 -33.85 -3.92 -19.99
C ILE A 369 -32.96 -2.99 -20.82
N TYR A 370 -31.72 -3.38 -21.15
CA TYR A 370 -30.86 -2.59 -22.02
C TYR A 370 -31.45 -2.39 -23.41
N LYS A 371 -31.97 -3.46 -24.04
CA LYS A 371 -32.70 -3.35 -25.32
C LYS A 371 -33.94 -2.46 -25.22
N LEU A 372 -34.64 -2.47 -24.08
CA LEU A 372 -35.80 -1.63 -23.82
C LEU A 372 -35.43 -0.15 -23.69
N LEU A 373 -34.36 0.17 -22.93
CA LEU A 373 -33.86 1.54 -22.78
C LEU A 373 -33.35 2.10 -24.12
N GLU A 374 -32.66 1.26 -24.91
CA GLU A 374 -32.17 1.60 -26.25
C GLU A 374 -33.32 1.87 -27.23
N LYS A 375 -34.37 1.03 -27.22
CA LYS A 375 -35.59 1.25 -28.01
C LYS A 375 -36.32 2.55 -27.63
N ARG A 376 -36.17 3.02 -26.39
CA ARG A 376 -36.83 4.22 -25.86
C ARG A 376 -35.95 5.49 -25.93
N ASN A 377 -34.76 5.43 -26.54
CA ASN A 377 -33.80 6.55 -26.59
C ASN A 377 -33.44 7.13 -25.20
N ILE A 378 -33.44 6.30 -24.15
CA ILE A 378 -33.12 6.72 -22.79
C ILE A 378 -31.62 6.56 -22.54
N SER A 379 -30.93 7.66 -22.27
CA SER A 379 -29.49 7.65 -21.97
C SER A 379 -29.23 7.14 -20.55
N TYR A 380 -28.27 6.22 -20.39
CA TYR A 380 -28.01 5.56 -19.11
C TYR A 380 -26.51 5.38 -18.83
N ASN A 381 -26.13 5.41 -17.54
CA ASN A 381 -24.78 5.10 -17.08
C ASN A 381 -24.79 3.92 -16.09
N PRO A 382 -24.32 2.72 -16.49
CA PRO A 382 -24.37 1.51 -15.66
C PRO A 382 -23.52 1.65 -14.39
N TYR A 383 -22.41 2.37 -14.48
CA TYR A 383 -21.44 2.48 -13.39
C TYR A 383 -21.88 3.45 -12.31
N LYS A 384 -22.72 4.44 -12.66
CA LYS A 384 -23.25 5.43 -11.73
C LYS A 384 -24.65 5.10 -11.23
N LYS A 385 -25.30 4.08 -11.80
CA LYS A 385 -26.73 3.79 -11.60
C LYS A 385 -27.59 5.03 -11.84
N VAL A 386 -27.32 5.76 -12.91
CA VAL A 386 -28.07 6.97 -13.30
C VAL A 386 -28.75 6.74 -14.63
N ILE A 387 -30.04 7.03 -14.70
CA ILE A 387 -30.85 7.03 -15.93
C ILE A 387 -31.28 8.47 -16.19
N ILE A 388 -30.97 8.98 -17.38
CA ILE A 388 -31.39 10.30 -17.81
C ILE A 388 -32.66 10.13 -18.63
N ILE A 389 -33.76 10.70 -18.14
CA ILE A 389 -35.08 10.61 -18.79
C ILE A 389 -35.45 11.96 -19.41
N PRO A 390 -36.07 11.98 -20.61
CA PRO A 390 -36.62 13.20 -21.19
C PRO A 390 -37.56 13.92 -20.22
N THR A 391 -37.60 15.25 -20.29
CA THR A 391 -38.34 16.08 -19.32
C THR A 391 -39.85 15.83 -19.36
N ASP A 392 -40.37 15.41 -20.51
CA ASP A 392 -41.75 15.05 -20.82
C ASP A 392 -42.09 13.57 -20.56
N TYR A 393 -41.10 12.75 -20.19
CA TYR A 393 -41.30 11.32 -19.94
C TYR A 393 -41.88 11.06 -18.54
N ASP A 394 -43.11 10.53 -18.49
CA ASP A 394 -43.80 10.18 -17.24
C ASP A 394 -43.34 8.80 -16.71
N PHE A 395 -42.15 8.78 -16.11
CA PHE A 395 -41.52 7.54 -15.64
C PHE A 395 -42.26 6.85 -14.47
N GLU A 396 -43.14 7.54 -13.74
CA GLU A 396 -43.92 6.95 -12.64
C GLU A 396 -45.00 5.98 -13.16
N LYS A 397 -45.36 6.06 -14.45
CA LYS A 397 -46.27 5.11 -15.11
C LYS A 397 -45.54 3.93 -15.76
N ASP A 398 -44.22 3.97 -15.82
CA ASP A 398 -43.39 2.98 -16.48
C ASP A 398 -42.93 1.90 -15.50
N LYS A 399 -43.67 0.78 -15.48
CA LYS A 399 -43.41 -0.35 -14.58
C LYS A 399 -41.96 -0.87 -14.68
N ASP A 400 -41.35 -0.81 -15.86
CA ASP A 400 -39.99 -1.30 -16.08
C ASP A 400 -38.94 -0.37 -15.43
N LEU A 401 -39.14 0.95 -15.54
CA LEU A 401 -38.27 1.94 -14.89
C LEU A 401 -38.49 1.98 -13.37
N MET A 402 -39.71 1.75 -12.90
CA MET A 402 -39.99 1.58 -11.47
C MET A 402 -39.25 0.38 -10.88
N ILE A 403 -39.11 -0.72 -11.62
CA ILE A 403 -38.29 -1.85 -11.19
C ILE A 403 -36.81 -1.42 -11.07
N LEU A 404 -36.28 -0.67 -12.04
CA LEU A 404 -34.91 -0.14 -11.97
C LEU A 404 -34.67 0.79 -10.76
N ARG A 405 -35.65 1.63 -10.42
CA ARG A 405 -35.59 2.48 -9.22
C ARG A 405 -35.64 1.66 -7.94
N ASN A 406 -36.69 0.85 -7.80
CA ASN A 406 -37.07 0.23 -6.53
C ASN A 406 -36.22 -1.01 -6.22
N HIS A 407 -35.84 -1.79 -7.23
CA HIS A 407 -35.06 -3.03 -7.04
C HIS A 407 -33.57 -2.82 -7.26
N PHE A 408 -33.19 -1.98 -8.24
CA PHE A 408 -31.79 -1.83 -8.61
C PHE A 408 -31.14 -0.54 -8.09
N GLY A 409 -31.92 0.36 -7.47
CA GLY A 409 -31.44 1.59 -6.84
C GLY A 409 -30.89 2.59 -7.85
N TYR A 410 -31.45 2.62 -9.07
CA TYR A 410 -31.10 3.65 -10.05
C TYR A 410 -31.70 5.00 -9.64
N GLN A 411 -30.89 6.04 -9.78
CA GLN A 411 -31.32 7.43 -9.68
C GLN A 411 -31.77 7.92 -11.06
N PHE A 412 -32.95 8.51 -11.10
CA PHE A 412 -33.51 9.10 -12.31
C PHE A 412 -33.25 10.60 -12.30
N ILE A 413 -32.64 11.10 -13.35
CA ILE A 413 -32.36 12.53 -13.53
C ILE A 413 -33.13 12.96 -14.77
N ARG A 414 -33.99 13.98 -14.64
CA ARG A 414 -34.63 14.59 -15.80
C ARG A 414 -33.59 15.35 -16.61
N GLU A 415 -33.62 15.15 -17.92
CA GLU A 415 -32.78 15.89 -18.84
C GLU A 415 -33.18 17.37 -18.77
N LEU A 416 -32.26 18.20 -18.28
CA LEU A 416 -32.44 19.64 -18.25
C LEU A 416 -32.29 20.14 -19.69
N ASN A 417 -33.41 20.56 -20.29
CA ASN A 417 -33.37 21.26 -21.57
C ASN A 417 -32.62 22.58 -21.38
N PHE A 418 -31.35 22.61 -21.81
CA PHE A 418 -30.64 23.86 -22.04
C PHE A 418 -31.09 24.41 -23.40
N SER A 419 -32.28 24.98 -23.43
CA SER A 419 -32.76 25.84 -24.51
C SER A 419 -33.07 27.20 -23.90
N SER A 420 -32.20 28.17 -24.21
CA SER A 420 -32.09 29.57 -23.76
C SER A 420 -31.87 29.81 -22.27
#